data_AF-A0A3B5LL04-F1
#
_entry.id   AF-A0A3B5LL04-F1
#
_cell.length_a   1.000
_cell.length_b   1.000
_cell.length_c   1.000
_cell.angle_alpha   90.00
_cell.angle_beta   90.00
_cell.angle_gamma   90.00
#
_symmetry.space_group_name_H-M   'P 1'
#
loop_
_entity.id
_entity.type
_entity.pdbx_description
1 polymer ?
#
loop_
_entity_poly.entity_id
_entity_poly.type
_entity_poly.pdbx_seq_one_letter_code
_entity_poly.pdbx_strand_id
1 'polypeptide(L)'
;MGRHFGDLARVRHVITYSLSPFEQRAFANYFSKGIPNVWRRFTSSFFKVAPPMILMYLTYSWGNSVYEESKRKNPADYANDE
;
A
#
# COMPACT_ATOMS: atom_id res chain seq x y z
N MET A 1 17.78 11.69 31.05
CA MET A 1 16.88 12.05 29.93
C MET A 1 15.88 10.93 29.73
N GLY A 2 14.76 10.96 30.45
CA GLY A 2 13.44 10.44 30.07
C GLY A 2 13.37 9.16 29.24
N ARG A 3 13.80 8.03 29.82
CA ARG A 3 13.62 6.69 29.20
C ARG A 3 12.58 5.83 29.89
N HIS A 4 12.04 6.29 31.02
CA HIS A 4 11.16 5.49 31.88
C HIS A 4 9.96 6.29 32.38
N PHE A 5 8.87 5.58 32.67
CA PHE A 5 7.69 6.14 33.33
C PHE A 5 8.10 6.91 34.59
N GLY A 6 7.66 8.16 34.71
CA GLY A 6 8.05 9.08 35.79
C GLY A 6 8.99 10.22 35.35
N ASP A 7 9.81 10.04 34.31
CA ASP A 7 10.75 11.06 33.78
C ASP A 7 10.51 11.36 32.27
N LEU A 8 9.35 10.98 31.72
CA LEU A 8 9.10 11.07 30.26
C LEU A 8 8.94 12.52 29.77
N ALA A 9 8.00 13.26 30.38
CA ALA A 9 7.62 14.58 29.93
C ALA A 9 6.91 15.35 31.05
N ARG A 10 6.95 16.68 30.98
CA ARG A 10 6.16 17.56 31.84
C ARG A 10 4.84 17.93 31.14
N VAL A 11 3.76 17.29 31.54
CA VAL A 11 2.39 17.59 31.06
C VAL A 11 1.57 18.19 32.21
N ARG A 12 0.75 19.22 31.94
CA ARG A 12 -0.08 19.89 32.96
C ARG A 12 -1.52 20.00 32.47
N HIS A 13 -2.48 19.77 33.36
CA HIS A 13 -3.92 20.00 33.15
C HIS A 13 -4.56 19.23 31.98
N VAL A 14 -4.19 17.96 31.76
CA VAL A 14 -4.86 17.08 30.79
C VAL A 14 -5.65 16.02 31.55
N ILE A 15 -6.97 15.97 31.33
CA ILE A 15 -7.86 14.98 31.95
C ILE A 15 -8.28 13.97 30.87
N THR A 16 -8.14 12.68 31.15
CA THR A 16 -8.50 11.58 30.25
C THR A 16 -9.49 10.65 30.91
N TYR A 17 -10.54 10.27 30.19
CA TYR A 17 -11.55 9.32 30.66
C TYR A 17 -11.42 7.98 29.94
N SER A 18 -11.75 6.89 30.62
CA SER A 18 -11.72 5.54 30.07
C SER A 18 -12.80 4.68 30.72
N LEU A 19 -13.34 3.71 29.97
CA LEU A 19 -14.29 2.71 30.46
C LEU A 19 -13.58 1.37 30.64
N SER A 20 -14.04 0.55 31.59
CA SER A 20 -13.53 -0.82 31.75
C SER A 20 -13.72 -1.63 30.47
N PRO A 21 -12.76 -2.48 30.06
CA PRO A 21 -12.90 -3.32 28.86
C PRO A 21 -14.15 -4.21 28.86
N PHE A 22 -14.59 -4.65 30.04
CA PHE A 22 -15.78 -5.49 30.21
C PHE A 22 -17.10 -4.72 30.01
N GLU A 23 -17.04 -3.38 30.04
CA GLU A 23 -18.18 -2.48 29.77
C GLU A 23 -18.23 -2.05 28.30
N GLN A 24 -17.20 -2.38 27.51
CA GLN A 24 -17.07 -1.97 26.12
C GLN A 24 -17.30 -3.13 25.16
N ARG A 25 -17.72 -2.80 23.93
CA ARG A 25 -17.77 -3.76 22.83
C ARG A 25 -16.39 -3.85 22.17
N ALA A 26 -15.84 -5.06 22.05
CA ALA A 26 -14.55 -5.29 21.39
C ALA A 26 -14.51 -4.79 19.92
N PHE A 27 -15.62 -4.93 19.19
CA PHE A 27 -15.76 -4.49 17.80
C PHE A 27 -16.92 -3.50 17.63
N ALA A 28 -16.78 -2.32 18.25
CA ALA A 28 -17.77 -1.26 18.08
C ALA A 28 -17.74 -0.65 16.66
N ASN A 29 -18.90 -0.36 16.08
CA ASN A 29 -19.06 0.41 14.83
C ASN A 29 -18.30 -0.14 13.61
N TYR A 30 -18.14 -1.46 13.51
CA TYR A 30 -17.36 -2.10 12.45
C TYR A 30 -17.81 -1.68 11.04
N PHE A 31 -19.11 -1.80 10.73
CA PHE A 31 -19.65 -1.45 9.42
C PHE A 31 -19.86 0.05 9.25
N SER A 32 -20.35 0.74 10.28
CA SER A 32 -20.73 2.16 10.19
C SER A 32 -19.52 3.11 10.21
N LYS A 33 -18.41 2.72 10.85
CA LYS A 33 -17.19 3.55 10.98
C LYS A 33 -15.93 2.82 10.56
N GLY A 34 -15.80 1.51 10.82
CA GLY A 34 -14.60 0.74 10.48
C GLY A 34 -14.36 0.71 8.97
N ILE A 35 -15.29 0.12 8.20
CA ILE A 35 -15.17 0.00 6.74
C ILE A 35 -15.01 1.37 6.05
N PRO A 36 -15.82 2.41 6.35
CA PRO A 36 -15.64 3.72 5.75
C PRO A 36 -14.25 4.33 6.04
N ASN A 37 -13.70 4.12 7.23
CA ASN A 37 -12.35 4.60 7.54
C ASN A 37 -11.26 3.82 6.83
N VAL A 38 -11.42 2.50 6.65
CA VAL A 38 -10.50 1.70 5.84
C VAL A 38 -10.51 2.20 4.40
N TRP A 39 -11.69 2.42 3.82
CA TRP A 39 -11.82 2.97 2.47
C TRP A 39 -11.15 4.34 2.35
N ARG A 40 -11.42 5.26 3.28
CA ARG A 40 -10.77 6.59 3.32
C ARG A 40 -9.23 6.49 3.39
N ARG A 41 -8.70 5.56 4.19
CA ARG A 41 -7.24 5.33 4.30
C ARG A 41 -6.67 4.78 2.99
N PHE A 42 -7.35 3.81 2.39
CA PHE A 42 -6.97 3.24 1.11
C PHE A 42 -6.92 4.31 0.01
N THR A 43 -8.00 5.07 -0.18
CA THR A 43 -8.08 6.09 -1.24
C THR A 43 -7.04 7.19 -1.07
N SER A 44 -6.73 7.58 0.18
CA SER A 44 -5.69 8.59 0.46
C SER A 44 -4.27 8.16 0.08
N SER A 45 -4.02 6.85 -0.04
CA SER A 45 -2.71 6.29 -0.36
C SER A 45 -2.64 5.72 -1.77
N PHE A 46 -3.78 5.37 -2.36
CA PHE A 46 -3.87 4.67 -3.64
C PHE A 46 -3.08 5.38 -4.75
N PHE A 47 -3.30 6.69 -4.95
CA PHE A 47 -2.61 7.43 -6.01
C PHE A 47 -1.13 7.72 -5.73
N LYS A 48 -0.65 7.47 -4.51
CA LYS A 48 0.78 7.56 -4.20
C LYS A 48 1.51 6.27 -4.50
N VAL A 49 0.84 5.13 -4.33
CA VAL A 49 1.43 3.79 -4.44
C VAL A 49 1.14 3.13 -5.78
N ALA A 50 -0.11 3.20 -6.27
CA ALA A 50 -0.54 2.49 -7.46
C ALA A 50 0.18 2.93 -8.75
N PRO A 51 0.40 4.24 -9.03
CA PRO A 51 1.02 4.64 -10.29
C PRO A 51 2.42 4.05 -10.55
N PRO A 52 3.40 4.13 -9.63
CA PRO A 52 4.72 3.51 -9.88
C PRO A 52 4.63 1.98 -10.01
N MET A 53 3.74 1.33 -9.25
CA MET A 53 3.54 -0.13 -9.34
C MET A 53 2.96 -0.54 -10.70
N ILE A 54 1.99 0.21 -11.22
CA ILE A 54 1.40 -0.03 -12.54
C ILE A 54 2.45 0.18 -13.63
N LEU A 55 3.22 1.28 -13.56
CA LEU A 55 4.29 1.54 -14.52
C LEU A 55 5.33 0.40 -14.55
N MET A 56 5.76 -0.06 -13.38
CA MET A 56 6.66 -1.20 -13.26
C MET A 56 6.08 -2.43 -13.95
N TYR A 57 4.82 -2.77 -13.67
CA TYR A 57 4.17 -3.94 -14.27
C TYR A 57 4.07 -3.84 -15.80
N LEU A 58 3.73 -2.66 -16.33
CA LEU A 58 3.67 -2.43 -17.77
C LEU A 58 5.05 -2.60 -18.42
N THR A 59 6.10 -2.00 -17.85
CA THR A 59 7.47 -2.14 -18.38
C THR A 59 7.97 -3.59 -18.33
N TYR A 60 7.64 -4.33 -17.27
CA TYR A 60 7.98 -5.73 -17.14
C TYR A 60 7.30 -6.59 -18.22
N SER A 61 5.98 -6.41 -18.40
CA SER A 61 5.22 -7.16 -19.40
C SER A 61 5.72 -6.87 -20.82
N TRP A 62 5.91 -5.59 -21.14
CA TRP A 62 6.45 -5.17 -22.43
C TRP A 62 7.85 -5.75 -22.68
N GLY A 63 8.76 -5.65 -21.71
CA GLY A 63 10.12 -6.16 -21.83
C GLY A 63 10.16 -7.66 -22.11
N ASN A 64 9.30 -8.44 -21.45
CA ASN A 64 9.19 -9.88 -21.71
C ASN A 64 8.63 -10.17 -23.10
N SER A 65 7.58 -9.45 -23.53
CA SER A 65 6.99 -9.64 -24.87
C SER A 65 8.00 -9.35 -25.98
N VAL A 66 8.72 -8.22 -25.90
CA VAL A 66 9.73 -7.84 -26.89
C VAL A 66 10.90 -8.82 -26.87
N TYR A 67 11.32 -9.29 -25.69
CA TYR A 67 12.38 -10.28 -25.59
C TYR A 67 12.00 -11.61 -26.27
N GLU A 68 10.77 -12.08 -26.07
CA GLU A 68 10.27 -13.29 -26.75
C GLU A 68 10.17 -13.12 -28.26
N GLU A 69 9.70 -11.96 -28.73
CA GLU A 69 9.66 -11.63 -30.16
C GLU A 69 11.06 -11.56 -30.78
N SER A 70 12.01 -10.94 -30.09
CA SER A 70 13.40 -10.79 -30.58
C SER A 70 14.15 -12.12 -30.74
N LYS A 71 13.69 -13.18 -30.06
CA LYS A 71 14.25 -14.53 -30.23
C LYS A 71 13.69 -15.26 -31.44
N ARG A 72 12.58 -14.80 -32.01
CA ARG A 72 11.97 -15.44 -33.18
C ARG A 72 12.77 -15.04 -34.41
N LYS A 73 13.05 -16.02 -35.27
CA LYS A 73 13.70 -15.76 -36.57
C LYS A 73 12.77 -14.90 -37.43
N ASN A 74 13.29 -13.85 -38.04
CA ASN A 74 12.57 -13.06 -39.02
C ASN A 74 12.66 -13.75 -40.40
N PRO A 75 11.54 -14.20 -40.99
CA PRO A 75 11.57 -14.86 -42.30
C PRO A 75 12.11 -13.96 -43.43
N ALA A 76 11.98 -12.64 -43.30
CA ALA A 76 12.46 -11.69 -44.30
C ALA A 76 14.00 -11.66 -44.40
N ASP A 77 14.72 -12.07 -43.35
CA ASP A 77 16.19 -12.09 -43.35
C ASP A 77 16.76 -13.18 -44.28
N TYR A 78 15.96 -14.21 -44.61
CA TYR A 78 16.36 -15.35 -45.44
C TYR A 78 15.71 -15.33 -46.83
N ALA A 79 14.99 -14.25 -47.18
CA ALA A 79 14.22 -14.19 -48.42
C ALA A 79 15.08 -14.05 -49.70
N ASN A 80 16.32 -13.58 -49.56
CA ASN A 80 17.28 -13.39 -50.65
C ASN A 80 18.61 -14.13 -50.41
N ASP A 81 18.62 -15.12 -49.52
CA ASP A 81 19.78 -15.99 -49.32
C ASP A 81 19.71 -17.11 -50.39
N GLU A 82 20.71 -17.17 -51.28
CA GLU A 82 20.91 -18.24 -52.27
C GLU A 82 21.70 -19.42 -51.69
#